data_AF-A0A2S3HUE3-F1
#
_entry.id   AF-A0A2S3HUE3-F1
#
_cell.length_a   1.000
_cell.length_b   1.000
_cell.length_c   1.000
_cell.angle_alpha   90.00
_cell.angle_beta   90.00
_cell.angle_gamma   90.00
#
_symmetry.space_group_name_H-M   'P 1'
#
loop_
_entity.id
_entity.type
_entity.pdbx_description
1 polymer ?
#
loop_
_entity_poly.entity_id
_entity_poly.type
_entity_poly.pdbx_seq_one_letter_code
_entity_poly.pdbx_strand_id
1 'polypeptide(L)'
;MCSTWYSTLHPSRSNRSLPTTTMDTGGNSLPSQSCPDGAKRRVCYYYDRHIAGVDYGEDHVMVPRRVDMAHALIRSYGLLGDMARLRSSPATDAEISGFHDGRYVGLLRDLTPEGFGAGGEVASRARCFNVGVVSTDGRSVDNPPVAGLWDYCQRYAGGSLAAARALASGEADVAVNWSGGMHHACRDRASGFCYVNDIVLAIDELLGHFRRVLYVDIDVHHGDGVETAFVGSNRVMTVSFHQRTEGFFPERRGLLEHVGEGDGRHRAVNVPMKKGMDDDGYRRLFEPIMSKVMEVFQPEAIVMQCGGDSLSGDRLGHLNLSIDGHARCVSFMRSFNTPLLLLGGGGYTINHVAACWCYETAVAIGKEIANDMPAHCYDGYYRSQGYKLRYPVDKNLKNDNTDTYVTRTKCAVLRNLSELEAAPSVEFKEPAGGSIDAEALFYRPAPREDDDPMERLHRRCGEMEERGFLMELGKRQLDLAKDDRESGGHHHAHRPEPVKKHRSGKLHMEYHAHDHEF
;
A
#
# COMPACT_ATOMS: atom_id res chain seq x y z
N MET A 1 7.88 20.71 -77.23
CA MET A 1 8.64 20.19 -78.38
C MET A 1 9.91 19.55 -77.86
N CYS A 2 10.07 18.24 -78.14
CA CYS A 2 11.29 17.40 -78.07
C CYS A 2 12.07 17.26 -76.74
N SER A 3 12.64 16.12 -76.34
CA SER A 3 12.63 14.73 -76.81
C SER A 3 13.55 13.90 -75.88
N THR A 4 13.04 12.79 -75.33
CA THR A 4 13.62 11.42 -75.25
C THR A 4 15.08 11.08 -74.82
N TRP A 5 15.17 10.23 -73.76
CA TRP A 5 15.94 8.97 -73.54
C TRP A 5 17.48 8.88 -73.66
N TYR A 6 18.14 8.34 -72.60
CA TYR A 6 19.00 7.14 -72.67
C TYR A 6 19.22 6.49 -71.28
N SER A 7 19.17 5.16 -71.25
CA SER A 7 19.32 4.25 -70.10
C SER A 7 20.79 3.90 -69.82
N THR A 8 21.14 3.57 -68.56
CA THR A 8 22.11 2.50 -68.22
C THR A 8 22.08 2.12 -66.73
N LEU A 9 21.59 0.89 -66.48
CA LEU A 9 22.13 -0.21 -65.66
C LEU A 9 22.68 0.01 -64.22
N HIS A 10 22.07 -0.75 -63.31
CA HIS A 10 22.39 -1.02 -61.89
C HIS A 10 23.81 -1.59 -61.64
N PRO A 11 24.31 -1.56 -60.39
CA PRO A 11 24.10 -2.72 -59.51
C PRO A 11 23.60 -2.38 -58.10
N SER A 12 22.70 -3.26 -57.64
CA SER A 12 22.14 -3.39 -56.30
C SER A 12 23.20 -3.44 -55.18
N ARG A 13 23.08 -2.56 -54.19
CA ARG A 13 23.62 -2.79 -52.85
C ARG A 13 22.48 -3.18 -51.91
N SER A 14 22.41 -4.48 -51.64
CA SER A 14 21.63 -5.05 -50.55
C SER A 14 22.17 -4.51 -49.23
N ASN A 15 21.42 -3.64 -48.58
CA ASN A 15 21.67 -3.29 -47.19
C ASN A 15 21.22 -4.50 -46.35
N ARG A 16 22.18 -5.30 -45.86
CA ARG A 16 21.91 -6.34 -44.88
C ARG A 16 21.49 -5.64 -43.58
N SER A 17 20.20 -5.63 -43.32
CA SER A 17 19.66 -5.41 -41.98
C SER A 17 20.18 -6.51 -41.07
N LEU A 18 20.83 -6.10 -39.97
CA LEU A 18 21.11 -6.98 -38.85
C LEU A 18 19.77 -7.46 -38.27
N PRO A 19 19.62 -8.74 -37.90
CA PRO A 19 18.37 -9.23 -37.35
C PRO A 19 18.16 -8.60 -35.97
N THR A 20 17.17 -7.72 -35.87
CA THR A 20 16.54 -7.37 -34.62
C THR A 20 15.94 -8.65 -34.04
N THR A 21 16.64 -9.24 -33.08
CA THR A 21 16.05 -10.18 -32.13
C THR A 21 14.95 -9.43 -31.39
N THR A 22 13.73 -9.56 -31.88
CA THR A 22 12.52 -9.24 -31.13
C THR A 22 12.49 -10.16 -29.92
N MET A 23 12.92 -9.64 -28.76
CA MET A 23 12.53 -10.25 -27.50
C MET A 23 11.02 -10.08 -27.40
N ASP A 24 10.31 -11.19 -27.52
CA ASP A 24 8.89 -11.31 -27.26
C ASP A 24 8.66 -11.11 -25.76
N THR A 25 8.54 -9.85 -25.32
CA THR A 25 8.15 -9.50 -23.95
C THR A 25 6.63 -9.60 -23.85
N GLY A 26 6.12 -10.83 -23.84
CA GLY A 26 4.72 -11.13 -23.61
C GLY A 26 4.26 -10.64 -22.24
N GLY A 27 3.67 -9.44 -22.20
CA GLY A 27 3.03 -8.90 -21.00
C GLY A 27 1.81 -9.72 -20.60
N ASN A 28 1.89 -10.36 -19.44
CA ASN A 28 0.88 -11.26 -18.88
C ASN A 28 -0.21 -10.51 -18.08
N SER A 29 -0.99 -9.65 -18.74
CA SER A 29 -2.21 -9.12 -18.10
C SER A 29 -3.35 -9.02 -19.11
N LEU A 30 -4.58 -9.29 -18.68
CA LEU A 30 -5.78 -9.24 -19.53
C LEU A 30 -6.33 -7.79 -19.61
N PRO A 31 -7.03 -7.42 -20.69
CA PRO A 31 -7.81 -6.18 -20.71
C PRO A 31 -8.91 -6.22 -19.64
N SER A 32 -9.04 -5.17 -18.84
CA SER A 32 -10.09 -5.03 -17.82
C SER A 32 -11.10 -3.95 -18.18
N GLN A 33 -12.35 -4.09 -17.72
CA GLN A 33 -13.38 -3.06 -17.79
C GLN A 33 -12.97 -1.76 -17.06
N SER A 34 -11.97 -1.81 -16.18
CA SER A 34 -11.38 -0.64 -15.50
C SER A 34 -10.36 0.14 -16.34
N CYS A 35 -10.05 -0.30 -17.57
CA CYS A 35 -9.07 0.34 -18.46
C CYS A 35 -9.65 0.46 -19.89
N PRO A 36 -10.35 1.56 -20.23
CA PRO A 36 -11.04 1.71 -21.51
C PRO A 36 -10.10 1.82 -22.73
N ASP A 37 -8.79 1.96 -22.52
CA ASP A 37 -7.79 2.08 -23.59
C ASP A 37 -7.29 0.71 -24.13
N GLY A 38 -7.61 -0.40 -23.45
CA GLY A 38 -7.21 -1.75 -23.87
C GLY A 38 -5.71 -2.04 -23.77
N ALA A 39 -4.91 -1.15 -23.16
CA ALA A 39 -3.46 -1.31 -23.06
C ALA A 39 -3.09 -2.13 -21.82
N LYS A 40 -2.32 -3.21 -22.02
CA LYS A 40 -1.76 -4.01 -20.93
C LYS A 40 -0.70 -3.18 -20.19
N ARG A 41 -0.78 -3.10 -18.86
CA ARG A 41 0.21 -2.41 -18.03
C ARG A 41 1.25 -3.38 -17.51
N ARG A 42 2.53 -3.00 -17.57
CA ARG A 42 3.61 -3.73 -16.90
C ARG A 42 3.60 -3.37 -15.43
N VAL A 43 3.22 -4.35 -14.60
CA VAL A 43 3.18 -4.19 -13.15
C VAL A 43 4.40 -4.86 -12.54
N CYS A 44 5.12 -4.14 -11.68
CA CYS A 44 6.15 -4.73 -10.82
C CYS A 44 5.72 -4.66 -9.34
N TYR A 45 6.12 -5.69 -8.59
CA TYR A 45 5.73 -5.88 -7.20
C TYR A 45 6.95 -6.16 -6.34
N TYR A 46 7.11 -5.37 -5.28
CA TYR A 46 8.21 -5.44 -4.32
C TYR A 46 7.70 -5.99 -3.00
N TYR A 47 8.40 -7.00 -2.49
CA TYR A 47 8.10 -7.62 -1.21
C TYR A 47 9.37 -8.21 -0.62
N ASP A 48 9.58 -7.91 0.66
CA ASP A 48 10.63 -8.50 1.48
C ASP A 48 9.98 -9.18 2.70
N ARG A 49 10.20 -10.50 2.83
CA ARG A 49 9.63 -11.31 3.92
C ARG A 49 10.06 -10.88 5.31
N HIS A 50 11.21 -10.22 5.44
CA HIS A 50 11.76 -9.81 6.74
C HIS A 50 10.99 -8.63 7.35
N ILE A 51 10.20 -7.90 6.56
CA ILE A 51 9.27 -6.85 7.04
C ILE A 51 8.31 -7.38 8.11
N ALA A 52 7.85 -8.63 7.98
CA ALA A 52 6.86 -9.22 8.87
C ALA A 52 7.39 -9.63 10.25
N GLY A 53 8.72 -9.66 10.40
CA GLY A 53 9.39 -10.09 11.63
C GLY A 53 9.52 -9.00 12.70
N VAL A 54 9.21 -7.75 12.35
CA VAL A 54 9.33 -6.61 13.26
C VAL A 54 8.15 -6.56 14.21
N ASP A 55 8.46 -6.44 15.49
CA ASP A 55 7.50 -6.36 16.58
C ASP A 55 7.55 -4.97 17.22
N TYR A 56 6.44 -4.23 17.13
CA TYR A 56 6.29 -2.92 17.78
C TYR A 56 5.92 -3.03 19.27
N GLY A 57 5.68 -4.24 19.77
CA GLY A 57 5.22 -4.53 21.13
C GLY A 57 3.80 -5.06 21.15
N GLU A 58 3.48 -5.83 22.20
CA GLU A 58 2.24 -6.61 22.32
C GLU A 58 0.95 -5.76 22.20
N ASP A 59 0.95 -4.56 22.78
CA ASP A 59 -0.20 -3.66 22.78
C ASP A 59 -0.19 -2.64 21.63
N HIS A 60 0.83 -2.69 20.75
CA HIS A 60 0.98 -1.69 19.71
C HIS A 60 0.12 -2.03 18.47
N VAL A 61 -0.56 -1.01 17.92
CA VAL A 61 -1.51 -1.18 16.82
C VAL A 61 -0.84 -1.41 15.45
N MET A 62 0.36 -0.88 15.24
CA MET A 62 1.20 -1.17 14.07
C MET A 62 1.68 -2.62 14.11
N VAL A 63 1.22 -3.43 13.16
CA VAL A 63 1.60 -4.84 13.03
C VAL A 63 2.10 -5.08 11.59
N PRO A 64 3.43 -5.03 11.36
CA PRO A 64 4.02 -5.19 10.02
C PRO A 64 3.67 -6.49 9.30
N ARG A 65 3.28 -7.54 10.04
CA ARG A 65 2.79 -8.82 9.49
C ARG A 65 1.64 -8.68 8.49
N ARG A 66 0.88 -7.58 8.54
CA ARG A 66 -0.18 -7.29 7.55
C ARG A 66 0.32 -7.29 6.09
N VAL A 67 1.58 -6.92 5.86
CA VAL A 67 2.22 -6.96 4.53
C VAL A 67 2.38 -8.40 4.04
N ASP A 68 2.77 -9.32 4.92
CA ASP A 68 2.93 -10.74 4.59
C ASP A 68 1.60 -11.45 4.40
N MET A 69 0.58 -11.05 5.18
CA MET A 69 -0.81 -11.48 4.95
C MET A 69 -1.31 -11.05 3.57
N ALA A 70 -1.04 -9.80 3.16
CA ALA A 70 -1.36 -9.33 1.82
C ALA A 70 -0.62 -10.14 0.74
N HIS A 71 0.68 -10.38 0.93
CA HIS A 71 1.49 -11.21 0.03
C HIS A 71 0.93 -12.63 -0.11
N ALA A 72 0.53 -13.27 0.99
CA ALA A 72 -0.06 -14.59 1.00
C ALA A 72 -1.37 -14.66 0.20
N LEU A 73 -2.24 -13.66 0.35
CA LEU A 73 -3.46 -13.53 -0.46
C LEU A 73 -3.14 -13.32 -1.94
N ILE A 74 -2.26 -12.37 -2.27
CA ILE A 74 -1.82 -12.08 -3.66
C ILE A 74 -1.29 -13.37 -4.32
N ARG A 75 -0.50 -14.15 -3.59
CA ARG A 75 0.00 -15.46 -4.05
C ARG A 75 -1.14 -16.46 -4.25
N SER A 76 -2.04 -16.61 -3.29
CA SER A 76 -3.13 -17.59 -3.34
C SER A 76 -4.18 -17.28 -4.42
N TYR A 77 -4.37 -16.01 -4.78
CA TYR A 77 -5.16 -15.60 -5.95
C TYR A 77 -4.40 -15.75 -7.29
N GLY A 78 -3.14 -16.18 -7.26
CA GLY A 78 -2.32 -16.39 -8.46
C GLY A 78 -1.86 -15.11 -9.14
N LEU A 79 -1.92 -13.95 -8.47
CA LEU A 79 -1.61 -12.64 -9.04
C LEU A 79 -0.11 -12.44 -9.30
N LEU A 80 0.75 -13.16 -8.56
CA LEU A 80 2.21 -13.06 -8.73
C LEU A 80 2.69 -13.48 -10.12
N GLY A 81 1.93 -14.31 -10.86
CA GLY A 81 2.26 -14.71 -12.22
C GLY A 81 2.00 -13.63 -13.28
N ASP A 82 1.25 -12.60 -12.92
CA ASP A 82 0.84 -11.50 -13.80
C ASP A 82 1.68 -10.23 -13.59
N MET A 83 2.76 -10.32 -12.77
CA MET A 83 3.63 -9.20 -12.40
C MET A 83 5.12 -9.57 -12.45
N ALA A 84 5.98 -8.59 -12.70
CA ALA A 84 7.41 -8.73 -12.47
C ALA A 84 7.70 -8.68 -10.96
N ARG A 85 8.38 -9.70 -10.43
CA ARG A 85 8.78 -9.74 -9.02
C ARG A 85 10.23 -9.27 -8.91
N LEU A 86 10.47 -8.21 -8.15
CA LEU A 86 11.81 -7.65 -8.00
C LEU A 86 12.22 -7.70 -6.53
N ARG A 87 13.45 -8.14 -6.28
CA ARG A 87 14.04 -8.07 -4.94
C ARG A 87 14.50 -6.64 -4.72
N SER A 88 13.99 -6.00 -3.67
CA SER A 88 14.57 -4.74 -3.22
C SER A 88 15.90 -5.02 -2.53
N SER A 89 16.93 -4.27 -2.90
CA SER A 89 18.07 -4.10 -2.00
C SER A 89 17.62 -3.14 -0.88
N PRO A 90 18.00 -3.39 0.38
CA PRO A 90 17.76 -2.41 1.44
C PRO A 90 18.37 -1.06 1.06
N ALA A 91 17.66 0.04 1.34
CA ALA A 91 18.17 1.38 1.12
C ALA A 91 19.44 1.62 1.94
N THR A 92 20.42 2.24 1.32
CA THR A 92 21.67 2.64 1.96
C THR A 92 21.45 3.83 2.90
N ASP A 93 22.33 3.99 3.89
CA ASP A 93 22.37 5.16 4.77
C ASP A 93 22.45 6.47 3.97
N ALA A 94 23.17 6.46 2.84
CA ALA A 94 23.33 7.61 1.96
C ALA A 94 22.02 7.99 1.24
N GLU A 95 21.28 7.00 0.73
CA GLU A 95 19.96 7.24 0.12
C GLU A 95 18.99 7.80 1.15
N ILE A 96 18.92 7.22 2.36
CA ILE A 96 18.02 7.70 3.42
C ILE A 96 18.39 9.11 3.88
N SER A 97 19.70 9.41 3.95
CA SER A 97 20.23 10.73 4.30
C SER A 97 20.03 11.78 3.19
N GLY A 98 19.56 11.40 2.00
CA GLY A 98 19.18 12.34 0.95
C GLY A 98 18.08 13.31 1.40
N PHE A 99 17.17 12.83 2.25
CA PHE A 99 16.15 13.65 2.90
C PHE A 99 16.46 13.88 4.39
N HIS A 100 16.72 12.81 5.14
CA HIS A 100 16.78 12.85 6.60
C HIS A 100 18.07 13.50 7.16
N ASP A 101 17.96 14.11 8.34
CA ASP A 101 19.14 14.62 9.06
C ASP A 101 20.10 13.47 9.41
N GLY A 102 21.39 13.63 9.11
CA GLY A 102 22.38 12.57 9.32
C GLY A 102 22.56 12.15 10.78
N ARG A 103 22.27 13.03 11.76
CA ARG A 103 22.30 12.66 13.19
C ARG A 103 21.09 11.81 13.56
N TYR A 104 19.95 12.07 12.93
CA TYR A 104 18.74 11.25 13.09
C TYR A 104 18.95 9.86 12.47
N VAL A 105 19.49 9.78 11.25
CA VAL A 105 19.86 8.51 10.59
C VAL A 105 20.86 7.72 11.44
N GLY A 106 21.92 8.39 11.92
CA GLY A 106 22.91 7.76 12.80
C GLY A 106 22.30 7.22 14.09
N LEU A 107 21.33 7.94 14.69
CA LEU A 107 20.58 7.39 15.82
C LEU A 107 19.81 6.13 15.42
N LEU A 108 18.96 6.18 14.37
CA LEU A 108 18.11 5.05 14.01
C LEU A 108 18.93 3.79 13.71
N ARG A 109 20.09 3.95 13.06
CA ARG A 109 21.03 2.87 12.78
C ARG A 109 21.57 2.20 14.04
N ASP A 110 21.96 3.00 15.02
CA ASP A 110 22.69 2.53 16.20
C ASP A 110 21.74 2.18 17.38
N LEU A 111 20.45 2.55 17.28
CA LEU A 111 19.46 2.37 18.34
C LEU A 111 19.03 0.91 18.48
N THR A 112 19.09 0.40 19.71
CA THR A 112 18.58 -0.92 20.10
C THR A 112 17.62 -0.78 21.29
N PRO A 113 16.68 -1.72 21.47
CA PRO A 113 15.82 -1.74 22.66
C PRO A 113 16.63 -1.78 23.96
N GLU A 114 17.70 -2.57 24.01
CA GLU A 114 18.59 -2.70 25.17
C GLU A 114 19.33 -1.39 25.45
N GLY A 115 19.87 -0.77 24.39
CA GLY A 115 20.57 0.52 24.48
C GLY A 115 19.64 1.65 24.93
N PHE A 116 18.38 1.64 24.50
CA PHE A 116 17.37 2.59 24.99
C PHE A 116 16.98 2.31 26.45
N GLY A 117 16.77 1.03 26.80
CA GLY A 117 16.37 0.61 28.15
C GLY A 117 17.44 0.87 29.22
N ALA A 118 18.72 0.86 28.84
CA ALA A 118 19.84 1.23 29.71
C ALA A 118 19.85 2.72 30.11
N GLY A 119 19.07 3.57 29.44
CA GLY A 119 18.98 4.99 29.73
C GLY A 119 20.17 5.82 29.22
N GLY A 120 20.47 6.92 29.91
CA GLY A 120 21.62 7.78 29.59
C GLY A 120 21.46 8.57 28.28
N GLU A 121 22.60 8.83 27.62
CA GLU A 121 22.68 9.71 26.44
C GLU A 121 21.90 9.18 25.24
N VAL A 122 21.95 7.87 24.98
CA VAL A 122 21.25 7.23 23.85
C VAL A 122 19.74 7.40 23.98
N ALA A 123 19.18 7.10 25.16
CA ALA A 123 17.76 7.27 25.42
C ALA A 123 17.33 8.75 25.39
N SER A 124 18.17 9.65 25.91
CA SER A 124 17.90 11.09 25.84
C SER A 124 17.87 11.59 24.39
N ARG A 125 18.83 11.18 23.56
CA ARG A 125 18.90 11.53 22.14
C ARG A 125 17.74 10.93 21.34
N ALA A 126 17.35 9.69 21.63
CA ALA A 126 16.17 9.06 21.05
C ALA A 126 14.91 9.88 21.29
N ARG A 127 14.69 10.33 22.54
CA ARG A 127 13.53 11.17 22.87
C ARG A 127 13.57 12.53 22.17
N CYS A 128 14.73 13.14 21.97
CA CYS A 128 14.86 14.37 21.18
C CYS A 128 14.39 14.21 19.73
N PHE A 129 14.53 13.01 19.17
CA PHE A 129 14.05 12.65 17.83
C PHE A 129 12.68 11.94 17.84
N ASN A 130 11.94 12.08 18.94
CA ASN A 130 10.59 11.53 19.16
C ASN A 130 10.50 9.99 19.13
N VAL A 131 11.60 9.30 19.43
CA VAL A 131 11.64 7.83 19.58
C VAL A 131 11.63 7.45 21.05
N GLY A 132 10.74 6.53 21.42
CA GLY A 132 10.55 6.07 22.80
C GLY A 132 9.87 7.09 23.73
N VAL A 133 9.21 8.10 23.16
CA VAL A 133 8.44 9.10 23.91
C VAL A 133 7.09 8.50 24.27
N VAL A 134 6.75 8.55 25.56
CA VAL A 134 5.45 8.10 26.06
C VAL A 134 4.39 9.12 25.66
N SER A 135 3.27 8.65 25.12
CA SER A 135 2.10 9.43 24.74
C SER A 135 1.54 10.24 25.92
N THR A 136 0.75 11.26 25.60
CA THR A 136 0.13 12.15 26.59
C THR A 136 -0.81 11.44 27.55
N ASP A 137 -1.42 10.32 27.14
CA ASP A 137 -2.25 9.47 28.00
C ASP A 137 -1.42 8.59 28.97
N GLY A 138 -0.09 8.61 28.85
CA GLY A 138 0.84 7.89 29.69
C GLY A 138 0.89 6.38 29.45
N ARG A 139 0.21 5.87 28.42
CA ARG A 139 -0.06 4.43 28.25
C ARG A 139 0.61 3.79 27.05
N SER A 140 0.94 4.58 26.02
CA SER A 140 1.52 4.05 24.79
C SER A 140 2.81 4.78 24.41
N VAL A 141 3.58 4.17 23.54
CA VAL A 141 4.75 4.78 22.91
C VAL A 141 4.48 4.76 21.43
N ASP A 142 4.33 5.94 20.82
CA ASP A 142 4.00 6.07 19.41
C ASP A 142 5.12 5.52 18.52
N ASN A 143 6.37 5.82 18.84
CA ASN A 143 7.52 5.37 18.03
C ASN A 143 8.48 4.57 18.92
N PRO A 144 8.20 3.29 19.24
CA PRO A 144 9.02 2.50 20.14
C PRO A 144 10.40 2.14 19.56
N PRO A 145 11.46 2.03 20.37
CA PRO A 145 12.73 1.46 19.92
C PRO A 145 12.55 -0.05 19.68
N VAL A 146 12.26 -0.45 18.45
CA VAL A 146 12.02 -1.86 18.08
C VAL A 146 13.30 -2.59 17.73
N ALA A 147 13.34 -3.91 17.96
CA ALA A 147 14.44 -4.76 17.51
C ALA A 147 14.50 -4.79 15.99
N GLY A 148 15.69 -4.57 15.41
CA GLY A 148 15.85 -4.52 13.95
C GLY A 148 15.27 -3.26 13.29
N LEU A 149 15.04 -2.18 14.04
CA LEU A 149 14.45 -0.93 13.54
C LEU A 149 15.13 -0.42 12.26
N TRP A 150 16.46 -0.39 12.23
CA TRP A 150 17.18 0.11 11.06
C TRP A 150 16.97 -0.76 9.83
N ASP A 151 17.13 -2.07 9.97
CA ASP A 151 16.91 -3.04 8.90
C ASP A 151 15.48 -2.96 8.35
N TYR A 152 14.49 -2.76 9.23
CA TYR A 152 13.10 -2.49 8.84
C TYR A 152 12.99 -1.24 7.96
N CYS A 153 13.58 -0.13 8.41
CA CYS A 153 13.59 1.15 7.68
C CYS A 153 14.24 1.02 6.31
N GLN A 154 15.40 0.36 6.24
CA GLN A 154 16.11 0.16 4.99
C GLN A 154 15.30 -0.67 3.99
N ARG A 155 14.59 -1.72 4.44
CA ARG A 155 13.84 -2.61 3.55
C ARG A 155 12.65 -1.94 2.90
N TYR A 156 11.78 -1.26 3.66
CA TYR A 156 10.62 -0.61 3.06
C TYR A 156 11.03 0.59 2.19
N ALA A 157 12.05 1.36 2.63
CA ALA A 157 12.58 2.48 1.83
C ALA A 157 13.24 1.99 0.54
N GLY A 158 13.99 0.89 0.61
CA GLY A 158 14.61 0.26 -0.56
C GLY A 158 13.59 -0.25 -1.58
N GLY A 159 12.45 -0.77 -1.10
CA GLY A 159 11.30 -1.12 -1.94
C GLY A 159 10.76 0.08 -2.72
N SER A 160 10.52 1.20 -2.04
CA SER A 160 9.96 2.42 -2.65
C SER A 160 10.94 3.08 -3.62
N LEU A 161 12.25 3.11 -3.29
CA LEU A 161 13.30 3.60 -4.20
C LEU A 161 13.44 2.72 -5.45
N ALA A 162 13.49 1.39 -5.28
CA ALA A 162 13.57 0.49 -6.43
C ALA A 162 12.34 0.61 -7.34
N ALA A 163 11.16 0.77 -6.75
CA ALA A 163 9.91 1.00 -7.48
C ALA A 163 9.93 2.34 -8.25
N ALA A 164 10.39 3.43 -7.61
CA ALA A 164 10.58 4.71 -8.27
C ALA A 164 11.56 4.62 -9.46
N ARG A 165 12.68 3.92 -9.29
CA ARG A 165 13.68 3.70 -10.36
C ARG A 165 13.13 2.87 -11.54
N ALA A 166 12.30 1.87 -11.26
CA ALA A 166 11.64 1.09 -12.32
C ALA A 166 10.65 1.93 -13.14
N LEU A 167 9.94 2.88 -12.51
CA LEU A 167 9.08 3.83 -13.21
C LEU A 167 9.90 4.85 -14.01
N ALA A 168 10.96 5.41 -13.39
CA ALA A 168 11.83 6.41 -14.02
C ALA A 168 12.58 5.87 -15.24
N SER A 169 13.00 4.60 -15.22
CA SER A 169 13.63 3.92 -16.35
C SER A 169 12.64 3.44 -17.42
N GLY A 170 11.33 3.53 -17.17
CA GLY A 170 10.29 3.08 -18.09
C GLY A 170 10.15 1.57 -18.19
N GLU A 171 10.63 0.82 -17.19
CA GLU A 171 10.57 -0.65 -17.14
C GLU A 171 9.24 -1.16 -16.57
N ALA A 172 8.58 -0.34 -15.75
CA ALA A 172 7.23 -0.58 -15.27
C ALA A 172 6.33 0.61 -15.58
N ASP A 173 5.04 0.33 -15.76
CA ASP A 173 3.99 1.36 -15.86
C ASP A 173 3.32 1.56 -14.49
N VAL A 174 3.25 0.49 -13.69
CA VAL A 174 2.77 0.50 -12.30
C VAL A 174 3.76 -0.27 -11.43
N ALA A 175 4.14 0.32 -10.30
CA ALA A 175 5.01 -0.32 -9.32
C ALA A 175 4.31 -0.38 -7.97
N VAL A 176 4.45 -1.49 -7.24
CA VAL A 176 3.72 -1.73 -5.98
C VAL A 176 4.68 -2.09 -4.86
N ASN A 177 4.66 -1.32 -3.76
CA ASN A 177 5.36 -1.63 -2.52
C ASN A 177 4.45 -1.41 -1.29
N TRP A 178 3.75 -2.46 -0.88
CA TRP A 178 2.85 -2.39 0.30
C TRP A 178 3.57 -2.24 1.64
N SER A 179 4.90 -2.44 1.68
CA SER A 179 5.66 -2.23 2.92
C SER A 179 5.97 -0.75 3.21
N GLY A 180 5.94 0.10 2.19
CA GLY A 180 6.18 1.54 2.29
C GLY A 180 4.92 2.35 2.60
N GLY A 181 5.00 3.65 2.38
CA GLY A 181 3.89 4.58 2.64
C GLY A 181 3.94 5.25 4.02
N MET A 182 5.14 5.36 4.61
CA MET A 182 5.36 5.89 5.96
C MET A 182 5.34 7.43 5.96
N HIS A 183 4.15 8.01 5.78
CA HIS A 183 3.96 9.42 5.41
C HIS A 183 4.17 10.45 6.54
N HIS A 184 4.20 10.05 7.81
CA HIS A 184 4.34 10.97 8.94
C HIS A 184 5.79 11.27 9.32
N ALA A 185 6.74 10.42 8.88
CA ALA A 185 8.15 10.58 9.21
C ALA A 185 8.64 11.96 8.73
N CYS A 186 9.24 12.71 9.65
CA CYS A 186 9.77 14.04 9.38
C CYS A 186 11.26 13.96 9.07
N ARG A 187 11.82 15.04 8.52
CA ARG A 187 13.26 15.13 8.20
C ARG A 187 14.16 14.74 9.37
N ASP A 188 13.80 15.15 10.57
CA ASP A 188 14.63 15.07 11.76
C ASP A 188 13.98 14.34 12.94
N ARG A 189 12.86 13.63 12.76
CA ARG A 189 12.18 12.91 13.86
C ARG A 189 11.20 11.87 13.36
N ALA A 190 10.94 10.87 14.20
CA ALA A 190 9.85 9.92 14.02
C ALA A 190 8.51 10.57 14.37
N SER A 191 7.42 10.07 13.80
CA SER A 191 6.05 10.54 14.08
C SER A 191 5.05 9.52 13.56
N GLY A 192 3.97 9.23 14.30
CA GLY A 192 2.85 8.42 13.83
C GLY A 192 3.27 7.05 13.30
N PHE A 193 4.05 6.31 14.09
CA PHE A 193 4.63 5.00 13.74
C PHE A 193 5.70 5.02 12.64
N CYS A 194 5.99 6.18 12.04
CA CYS A 194 6.87 6.33 10.87
C CYS A 194 8.26 6.85 11.29
N TYR A 195 9.32 6.14 10.89
CA TYR A 195 10.70 6.49 11.20
C TYR A 195 11.44 7.11 10.00
N VAL A 196 11.35 6.49 8.82
CA VAL A 196 11.92 6.99 7.56
C VAL A 196 10.77 7.26 6.59
N ASN A 197 10.82 8.40 5.91
CA ASN A 197 9.82 8.79 4.93
C ASN A 197 10.23 8.27 3.55
N ASP A 198 9.88 7.01 3.27
CA ASP A 198 10.20 6.35 2.00
C ASP A 198 9.51 7.02 0.80
N ILE A 199 8.39 7.69 1.04
CA ILE A 199 7.63 8.42 0.02
C ILE A 199 8.43 9.62 -0.47
N VAL A 200 9.00 10.42 0.45
CA VAL A 200 9.83 11.58 0.07
C VAL A 200 11.05 11.14 -0.72
N LEU A 201 11.71 10.06 -0.29
CA LEU A 201 12.85 9.48 -1.00
C LEU A 201 12.46 9.01 -2.42
N ALA A 202 11.31 8.36 -2.57
CA ALA A 202 10.80 7.93 -3.87
C ALA A 202 10.44 9.10 -4.79
N ILE A 203 9.83 10.17 -4.24
CA ILE A 203 9.51 11.38 -4.98
C ILE A 203 10.79 12.09 -5.45
N ASP A 204 11.80 12.22 -4.59
CA ASP A 204 13.09 12.83 -4.95
C ASP A 204 13.80 12.05 -6.08
N GLU A 205 13.76 10.72 -6.04
CA GLU A 205 14.27 9.86 -7.11
C GLU A 205 13.51 10.08 -8.43
N LEU A 206 12.17 10.16 -8.37
CA LEU A 206 11.33 10.46 -9.54
C LEU A 206 11.58 11.87 -10.09
N LEU A 207 11.85 12.87 -9.24
CA LEU A 207 12.19 14.23 -9.66
C LEU A 207 13.52 14.31 -10.41
N GLY A 208 14.35 13.27 -10.36
CA GLY A 208 15.52 13.12 -11.23
C GLY A 208 15.18 12.95 -12.71
N HIS A 209 13.96 12.49 -13.02
CA HIS A 209 13.52 12.12 -14.36
C HIS A 209 12.26 12.87 -14.81
N PHE A 210 11.36 13.17 -13.86
CA PHE A 210 10.08 13.80 -14.10
C PHE A 210 10.07 15.24 -13.57
N ARG A 211 9.51 16.16 -14.36
CA ARG A 211 9.40 17.58 -14.00
C ARG A 211 8.39 17.81 -12.89
N ARG A 212 7.29 17.04 -12.90
CA ARG A 212 6.17 17.15 -11.97
C ARG A 212 5.74 15.78 -11.45
N VAL A 213 5.79 15.62 -10.14
CA VAL A 213 5.36 14.40 -9.44
C VAL A 213 4.13 14.73 -8.61
N LEU A 214 3.06 13.97 -8.80
CA LEU A 214 1.84 14.07 -7.98
C LEU A 214 1.90 13.04 -6.85
N TYR A 215 1.71 13.50 -5.62
CA TYR A 215 1.48 12.65 -4.46
C TYR A 215 0.00 12.63 -4.11
N VAL A 216 -0.60 11.45 -4.01
CA VAL A 216 -2.01 11.23 -3.63
C VAL A 216 -2.04 10.37 -2.38
N ASP A 217 -2.79 10.82 -1.38
CA ASP A 217 -2.85 10.19 -0.07
C ASP A 217 -4.32 9.91 0.32
N ILE A 218 -4.65 8.62 0.47
CA ILE A 218 -5.98 8.15 0.89
C ILE A 218 -5.95 7.46 2.27
N ASP A 219 -4.86 7.63 3.03
CA ASP A 219 -4.82 7.31 4.45
C ASP A 219 -5.85 8.14 5.21
N VAL A 220 -6.36 7.61 6.33
CA VAL A 220 -7.28 8.39 7.15
C VAL A 220 -6.59 9.60 7.81
N HIS A 221 -5.29 9.54 8.03
CA HIS A 221 -4.49 10.62 8.61
C HIS A 221 -3.94 11.55 7.52
N HIS A 222 -3.78 12.82 7.86
CA HIS A 222 -3.16 13.77 6.92
C HIS A 222 -1.68 13.41 6.70
N GLY A 223 -1.25 13.33 5.44
CA GLY A 223 0.14 13.06 5.03
C GLY A 223 1.10 14.23 5.29
N ASP A 224 1.19 14.65 6.55
CA ASP A 224 1.87 15.85 7.00
C ASP A 224 3.39 15.84 6.77
N GLY A 225 4.05 14.69 6.87
CA GLY A 225 5.48 14.56 6.61
C GLY A 225 5.83 14.84 5.15
N VAL A 226 5.06 14.26 4.22
CA VAL A 226 5.24 14.48 2.77
C VAL A 226 4.85 15.90 2.37
N GLU A 227 3.72 16.41 2.87
CA GLU A 227 3.32 17.82 2.63
C GLU A 227 4.40 18.78 3.14
N THR A 228 4.92 18.59 4.35
CA THR A 228 5.95 19.45 4.92
C THR A 228 7.25 19.41 4.09
N ALA A 229 7.64 18.24 3.58
CA ALA A 229 8.84 18.08 2.75
C ALA A 229 8.76 18.88 1.44
N PHE A 230 7.56 19.03 0.88
CA PHE A 230 7.35 19.66 -0.43
C PHE A 230 6.48 20.93 -0.40
N VAL A 231 6.22 21.51 0.78
CA VAL A 231 5.30 22.64 0.98
C VAL A 231 5.65 23.87 0.12
N GLY A 232 6.94 24.04 -0.19
CA GLY A 232 7.48 25.13 -1.02
C GLY A 232 7.77 24.74 -2.47
N SER A 233 7.48 23.51 -2.89
CA SER A 233 7.86 22.98 -4.21
C SER A 233 6.81 23.28 -5.27
N ASN A 234 7.24 23.83 -6.42
CA ASN A 234 6.39 23.91 -7.61
C ASN A 234 6.37 22.63 -8.45
N ARG A 235 7.27 21.67 -8.14
CA ARG A 235 7.47 20.39 -8.86
C ARG A 235 6.69 19.24 -8.26
N VAL A 236 6.22 19.38 -7.03
CA VAL A 236 5.45 18.34 -6.33
C VAL A 236 4.13 18.94 -5.91
N MET A 237 3.04 18.22 -6.19
CA MET A 237 1.73 18.52 -5.64
C MET A 237 1.34 17.40 -4.69
N THR A 238 0.97 17.76 -3.46
CA THR A 238 0.44 16.81 -2.47
C THR A 238 -1.07 16.95 -2.40
N VAL A 239 -1.79 15.83 -2.48
CA VAL A 239 -3.25 15.79 -2.34
C VAL A 239 -3.61 14.77 -1.28
N SER A 240 -4.21 15.23 -0.17
CA SER A 240 -4.55 14.35 0.95
C SER A 240 -6.05 14.41 1.28
N PHE A 241 -6.66 13.24 1.34
CA PHE A 241 -8.05 13.02 1.74
C PHE A 241 -8.06 12.36 3.12
N HIS A 242 -8.29 13.13 4.17
CA HIS A 242 -8.10 12.67 5.54
C HIS A 242 -9.27 13.06 6.46
N GLN A 243 -9.43 12.30 7.54
CA GLN A 243 -10.32 12.69 8.62
C GLN A 243 -9.73 13.87 9.38
N ARG A 244 -10.55 14.91 9.57
CA ARG A 244 -10.22 16.07 10.39
C ARG A 244 -11.34 16.36 11.38
N THR A 245 -11.18 15.82 12.57
CA THR A 245 -12.00 16.14 13.75
C THR A 245 -11.13 16.64 14.90
N GLU A 246 -11.75 17.20 15.93
CA GLU A 246 -11.04 17.57 17.15
C GLU A 246 -10.32 16.35 17.76
N GLY A 247 -9.06 16.54 18.19
CA GLY A 247 -8.22 15.49 18.75
C GLY A 247 -7.77 14.38 17.79
N PHE A 248 -8.02 14.50 16.48
CA PHE A 248 -7.54 13.51 15.50
C PHE A 248 -6.14 13.87 14.98
N PHE A 249 -5.26 12.88 14.95
CA PHE A 249 -3.87 13.02 14.52
C PHE A 249 -3.76 13.15 12.99
N PRO A 250 -2.75 13.86 12.45
CA PRO A 250 -1.88 14.81 13.12
C PRO A 250 -2.65 16.11 13.42
N GLU A 251 -2.63 16.52 14.69
CA GLU A 251 -3.39 17.70 15.11
C GLU A 251 -2.89 18.97 14.39
N ARG A 252 -3.80 19.90 14.12
CA ARG A 252 -3.50 21.24 13.55
C ARG A 252 -2.91 21.23 12.14
N ARG A 253 -2.86 20.09 11.45
CA ARG A 253 -2.50 19.98 10.03
C ARG A 253 -3.73 19.67 9.18
N GLY A 254 -3.55 19.59 7.86
CA GLY A 254 -4.62 19.20 6.92
C GLY A 254 -5.82 20.16 6.83
N LEU A 255 -5.65 21.45 7.16
CA LEU A 255 -6.74 22.41 6.99
C LEU A 255 -6.92 22.75 5.51
N LEU A 256 -8.15 23.07 5.10
CA LEU A 256 -8.45 23.46 3.72
C LEU A 256 -7.66 24.70 3.27
N GLU A 257 -7.32 25.56 4.24
CA GLU A 257 -6.55 26.78 4.07
C GLU A 257 -5.03 26.53 3.96
N HIS A 258 -4.55 25.33 4.31
CA HIS A 258 -3.16 24.94 4.13
C HIS A 258 -2.93 24.59 2.65
N VAL A 259 -2.55 25.60 1.88
CA VAL A 259 -2.41 25.49 0.41
C VAL A 259 -0.96 25.43 -0.07
N GLY A 260 0.02 25.37 0.84
CA GLY A 260 1.44 25.47 0.51
C GLY A 260 1.98 26.90 0.61
N GLU A 261 3.30 27.03 0.44
CA GLU A 261 4.05 28.27 0.69
C GLU A 261 4.93 28.62 -0.51
N GLY A 262 5.27 29.91 -0.68
CA GLY A 262 6.15 30.36 -1.77
C GLY A 262 5.70 29.84 -3.15
N ASP A 263 6.63 29.22 -3.88
CA ASP A 263 6.39 28.62 -5.20
C ASP A 263 5.47 27.37 -5.14
N GLY A 264 5.36 26.74 -3.97
CA GLY A 264 4.46 25.61 -3.68
C GLY A 264 3.03 26.01 -3.35
N ARG A 265 2.71 27.31 -3.31
CA ARG A 265 1.35 27.77 -3.04
C ARG A 265 0.36 27.22 -4.08
N HIS A 266 -0.80 26.79 -3.58
CA HIS A 266 -1.85 26.03 -4.26
C HIS A 266 -1.47 24.61 -4.73
N ARG A 267 -0.31 24.08 -4.33
CA ARG A 267 0.13 22.69 -4.61
C ARG A 267 0.11 21.77 -3.41
N ALA A 268 -0.27 22.26 -2.23
CA ALA A 268 -0.77 21.41 -1.15
C ALA A 268 -2.29 21.45 -1.16
N VAL A 269 -2.93 20.32 -1.46
CA VAL A 269 -4.38 20.20 -1.60
C VAL A 269 -4.90 19.32 -0.47
N ASN A 270 -5.62 19.96 0.46
CA ASN A 270 -6.17 19.30 1.64
C ASN A 270 -7.68 19.14 1.53
N VAL A 271 -8.16 17.90 1.67
CA VAL A 271 -9.57 17.53 1.61
C VAL A 271 -10.02 16.96 2.96
N PRO A 272 -10.31 17.84 3.95
CA PRO A 272 -10.73 17.39 5.27
C PRO A 272 -12.13 16.77 5.25
N MET A 273 -12.28 15.67 5.97
CA MET A 273 -13.53 14.92 6.12
C MET A 273 -13.89 14.71 7.58
N LYS A 274 -15.15 14.41 7.86
CA LYS A 274 -15.65 14.00 9.18
C LYS A 274 -15.77 12.47 9.28
N LYS A 275 -16.05 11.99 10.48
CA LYS A 275 -16.29 10.56 10.76
C LYS A 275 -17.43 9.99 9.90
N GLY A 276 -17.31 8.71 9.60
CA GLY A 276 -18.31 7.91 8.90
C GLY A 276 -18.45 8.19 7.41
N MET A 277 -17.46 8.83 6.76
CA MET A 277 -17.49 9.01 5.30
C MET A 277 -17.66 7.65 4.61
N ASP A 278 -18.67 7.54 3.76
CA ASP A 278 -18.97 6.35 2.96
C ASP A 278 -18.42 6.46 1.54
N ASP A 279 -18.53 5.37 0.79
CA ASP A 279 -18.01 5.26 -0.59
C ASP A 279 -18.57 6.33 -1.54
N ASP A 280 -19.87 6.68 -1.45
CA ASP A 280 -20.46 7.65 -2.37
C ASP A 280 -20.04 9.09 -2.04
N GLY A 281 -20.03 9.46 -0.75
CA GLY A 281 -19.51 10.74 -0.30
C GLY A 281 -18.04 10.92 -0.67
N TYR A 282 -17.22 9.88 -0.45
CA TYR A 282 -15.81 9.89 -0.80
C TYR A 282 -15.60 10.03 -2.30
N ARG A 283 -16.31 9.24 -3.12
CA ARG A 283 -16.26 9.32 -4.59
C ARG A 283 -16.64 10.71 -5.11
N ARG A 284 -17.69 11.33 -4.54
CA ARG A 284 -18.13 12.69 -4.90
C ARG A 284 -17.09 13.77 -4.60
N LEU A 285 -16.14 13.52 -3.70
CA LEU A 285 -14.96 14.37 -3.46
C LEU A 285 -13.80 13.98 -4.39
N PHE A 286 -13.40 12.70 -4.36
CA PHE A 286 -12.19 12.20 -4.98
C PHE A 286 -12.17 12.40 -6.50
N GLU A 287 -13.16 11.86 -7.24
CA GLU A 287 -13.12 11.87 -8.71
C GLU A 287 -13.08 13.30 -9.29
N PRO A 288 -13.93 14.26 -8.85
CA PRO A 288 -13.89 15.62 -9.38
C PRO A 288 -12.62 16.40 -9.01
N ILE A 289 -12.14 16.24 -7.77
CA ILE A 289 -10.92 16.93 -7.30
C ILE A 289 -9.71 16.39 -8.08
N MET A 290 -9.56 15.07 -8.14
CA MET A 290 -8.44 14.44 -8.84
C MET A 290 -8.47 14.68 -10.35
N SER A 291 -9.66 14.72 -10.97
CA SER A 291 -9.78 15.16 -12.37
C SER A 291 -9.20 16.55 -12.58
N LYS A 292 -9.54 17.50 -11.70
CA LYS A 292 -9.04 18.88 -11.81
C LYS A 292 -7.55 18.97 -11.54
N VAL A 293 -7.05 18.21 -10.56
CA VAL A 293 -5.60 18.10 -10.27
C VAL A 293 -4.85 17.64 -11.52
N MET A 294 -5.28 16.54 -12.15
CA MET A 294 -4.65 16.02 -13.36
C MET A 294 -4.70 17.03 -14.52
N GLU A 295 -5.81 17.77 -14.66
CA GLU A 295 -5.99 18.81 -15.67
C GLU A 295 -5.00 19.98 -15.50
N VAL A 296 -4.86 20.52 -14.28
CA VAL A 296 -4.09 21.77 -14.05
C VAL A 296 -2.62 21.53 -13.74
N PHE A 297 -2.31 20.46 -13.00
CA PHE A 297 -0.94 20.14 -12.59
C PHE A 297 -0.20 19.33 -13.66
N GLN A 298 -0.92 18.52 -14.45
CA GLN A 298 -0.35 17.69 -15.52
C GLN A 298 0.90 16.91 -15.06
N PRO A 299 0.80 16.04 -14.03
CA PRO A 299 1.94 15.29 -13.53
C PRO A 299 2.47 14.29 -14.57
N GLU A 300 3.75 13.95 -14.44
CA GLU A 300 4.42 12.96 -15.30
C GLU A 300 4.66 11.63 -14.56
N ALA A 301 4.55 11.63 -13.23
CA ALA A 301 4.52 10.45 -12.38
C ALA A 301 3.59 10.68 -11.18
N ILE A 302 3.01 9.60 -10.67
CA ILE A 302 2.09 9.60 -9.52
C ILE A 302 2.64 8.65 -8.45
N VAL A 303 2.73 9.13 -7.22
CA VAL A 303 2.94 8.31 -6.02
C VAL A 303 1.64 8.32 -5.23
N MET A 304 1.01 7.16 -5.08
CA MET A 304 -0.25 7.00 -4.38
C MET A 304 -0.04 6.15 -3.13
N GLN A 305 -0.26 6.75 -1.96
CA GLN A 305 -0.29 6.08 -0.68
C GLN A 305 -1.71 5.52 -0.48
N CYS A 306 -1.79 4.21 -0.21
CA CYS A 306 -3.04 3.46 -0.05
C CYS A 306 -3.21 2.98 1.40
N GLY A 307 -3.20 3.92 2.35
CA GLY A 307 -3.46 3.64 3.76
C GLY A 307 -4.77 2.88 3.95
N GLY A 308 -4.72 1.73 4.62
CA GLY A 308 -5.85 0.84 4.85
C GLY A 308 -6.69 1.20 6.08
N ASP A 309 -6.32 2.25 6.81
CA ASP A 309 -7.04 2.73 7.99
C ASP A 309 -8.23 3.65 7.67
N SER A 310 -8.40 4.03 6.39
CA SER A 310 -9.64 4.67 5.91
C SER A 310 -10.78 3.65 5.68
N LEU A 311 -10.50 2.35 5.81
CA LEU A 311 -11.49 1.28 5.68
C LEU A 311 -12.45 1.20 6.87
N SER A 312 -13.66 0.73 6.59
CA SER A 312 -14.64 0.37 7.62
C SER A 312 -14.10 -0.69 8.58
N GLY A 313 -14.30 -0.46 9.88
CA GLY A 313 -13.87 -1.36 10.94
C GLY A 313 -12.38 -1.32 11.25
N ASP A 314 -11.67 -0.27 10.83
CA ASP A 314 -10.32 0.01 11.32
C ASP A 314 -10.31 0.35 12.83
N ARG A 315 -9.18 0.14 13.51
CA ARG A 315 -9.06 0.37 14.96
C ARG A 315 -8.83 1.84 15.34
N LEU A 316 -8.23 2.64 14.45
CA LEU A 316 -7.88 4.04 14.70
C LEU A 316 -8.65 5.01 13.78
N GLY A 317 -8.83 4.63 12.52
CA GLY A 317 -9.61 5.41 11.56
C GLY A 317 -11.11 5.30 11.81
N HIS A 318 -11.84 6.37 11.51
CA HIS A 318 -13.30 6.39 11.69
C HIS A 318 -14.03 6.73 10.39
N LEU A 319 -13.44 6.43 9.24
CA LEU A 319 -14.16 6.44 7.97
C LEU A 319 -14.89 5.09 7.78
N ASN A 320 -15.72 4.99 6.76
CA ASN A 320 -16.58 3.83 6.52
C ASN A 320 -16.43 3.29 5.09
N LEU A 321 -15.21 3.33 4.54
CA LEU A 321 -14.99 2.89 3.17
C LEU A 321 -15.02 1.38 3.06
N SER A 322 -15.63 0.88 1.99
CA SER A 322 -15.49 -0.52 1.59
C SER A 322 -14.17 -0.73 0.83
N ILE A 323 -13.77 -1.99 0.67
CA ILE A 323 -12.66 -2.34 -0.22
C ILE A 323 -12.93 -1.88 -1.66
N ASP A 324 -14.17 -1.95 -2.13
CA ASP A 324 -14.53 -1.49 -3.47
C ASP A 324 -14.43 0.03 -3.60
N GLY A 325 -14.88 0.79 -2.58
CA GLY A 325 -14.79 2.24 -2.55
C GLY A 325 -13.34 2.75 -2.48
N HIS A 326 -12.52 2.09 -1.66
CA HIS A 326 -11.08 2.38 -1.55
C HIS A 326 -10.33 2.06 -2.85
N ALA A 327 -10.49 0.84 -3.39
CA ALA A 327 -9.83 0.43 -4.64
C ALA A 327 -10.34 1.18 -5.89
N ARG A 328 -11.53 1.79 -5.83
CA ARG A 328 -12.00 2.72 -6.87
C ARG A 328 -11.07 3.92 -7.04
N CYS A 329 -10.43 4.37 -5.96
CA CYS A 329 -9.44 5.45 -6.03
C CYS A 329 -8.22 5.01 -6.85
N VAL A 330 -7.69 3.82 -6.59
CA VAL A 330 -6.60 3.22 -7.39
C VAL A 330 -7.02 3.04 -8.83
N SER A 331 -8.22 2.50 -9.08
CA SER A 331 -8.75 2.34 -10.45
C SER A 331 -8.86 3.68 -11.18
N PHE A 332 -9.31 4.73 -10.50
CA PHE A 332 -9.44 6.06 -11.07
C PHE A 332 -8.07 6.66 -11.42
N MET A 333 -7.10 6.61 -10.50
CA MET A 333 -5.75 7.13 -10.76
C MET A 333 -5.04 6.34 -11.86
N ARG A 334 -5.19 5.02 -11.88
CA ARG A 334 -4.66 4.14 -12.93
C ARG A 334 -5.17 4.50 -14.32
N SER A 335 -6.41 5.02 -14.44
CA SER A 335 -7.04 5.35 -15.72
C SER A 335 -6.40 6.54 -16.46
N PHE A 336 -5.64 7.40 -15.77
CA PHE A 336 -4.93 8.53 -16.40
C PHE A 336 -3.67 8.13 -17.17
N ASN A 337 -3.32 6.86 -17.09
CA ASN A 337 -2.20 6.27 -17.78
C ASN A 337 -0.81 6.88 -17.50
N THR A 338 -0.65 7.54 -16.37
CA THR A 338 0.62 8.09 -15.89
C THR A 338 1.39 7.03 -15.08
N PRO A 339 2.74 6.96 -15.13
CA PRO A 339 3.53 6.10 -14.25
C PRO A 339 3.05 6.18 -12.80
N LEU A 340 2.73 5.03 -12.20
CA LEU A 340 2.03 4.97 -10.92
C LEU A 340 2.77 4.08 -9.91
N LEU A 341 3.21 4.69 -8.82
CA LEU A 341 3.74 3.99 -7.64
C LEU A 341 2.63 3.84 -6.61
N LEU A 342 2.26 2.60 -6.27
CA LEU A 342 1.34 2.28 -5.18
C LEU A 342 2.14 1.90 -3.93
N LEU A 343 1.88 2.59 -2.84
CA LEU A 343 2.48 2.34 -1.53
C LEU A 343 1.40 1.91 -0.53
N GLY A 344 1.82 1.26 0.55
CA GLY A 344 0.95 0.91 1.67
C GLY A 344 0.61 2.14 2.52
N GLY A 345 0.83 2.04 3.83
CA GLY A 345 0.48 3.08 4.79
C GLY A 345 -0.05 2.54 6.11
N GLY A 346 -0.93 3.33 6.74
CA GLY A 346 -1.69 2.95 7.91
C GLY A 346 -2.64 1.76 7.68
N GLY A 347 -3.30 1.32 8.75
CA GLY A 347 -4.20 0.17 8.72
C GLY A 347 -3.96 -0.80 9.88
N TYR A 348 -4.93 -0.87 10.78
CA TYR A 348 -4.76 -1.45 12.12
C TYR A 348 -5.72 -2.60 12.39
N THR A 349 -6.67 -2.86 11.49
CA THR A 349 -7.36 -4.15 11.38
C THR A 349 -6.68 -4.99 10.27
N ILE A 350 -5.62 -5.71 10.64
CA ILE A 350 -4.65 -6.30 9.69
C ILE A 350 -5.23 -7.21 8.60
N ASN A 351 -6.31 -7.94 8.88
CA ASN A 351 -7.00 -8.79 7.92
C ASN A 351 -7.76 -7.97 6.87
N HIS A 352 -8.31 -6.82 7.25
CA HIS A 352 -8.95 -5.88 6.32
C HIS A 352 -7.92 -5.25 5.39
N VAL A 353 -6.78 -4.81 5.95
CA VAL A 353 -5.66 -4.24 5.18
C VAL A 353 -5.15 -5.23 4.14
N ALA A 354 -4.88 -6.47 4.56
CA ALA A 354 -4.40 -7.50 3.66
C ALA A 354 -5.38 -7.82 2.52
N ALA A 355 -6.69 -7.83 2.81
CA ALA A 355 -7.73 -8.01 1.81
C ALA A 355 -7.81 -6.83 0.83
N CYS A 356 -7.72 -5.60 1.34
CA CYS A 356 -7.71 -4.37 0.55
C CYS A 356 -6.51 -4.32 -0.41
N TRP A 357 -5.28 -4.43 0.10
CA TRP A 357 -4.07 -4.40 -0.73
C TRP A 357 -4.01 -5.56 -1.75
N CYS A 358 -4.55 -6.73 -1.41
CA CYS A 358 -4.70 -7.82 -2.37
C CYS A 358 -5.64 -7.44 -3.53
N TYR A 359 -6.79 -6.83 -3.21
CA TYR A 359 -7.75 -6.40 -4.23
C TYR A 359 -7.20 -5.24 -5.07
N GLU A 360 -6.54 -4.26 -4.46
CA GLU A 360 -5.89 -3.16 -5.18
C GLU A 360 -4.74 -3.65 -6.08
N THR A 361 -4.04 -4.71 -5.69
CA THR A 361 -3.05 -5.37 -6.57
C THR A 361 -3.74 -5.94 -7.81
N ALA A 362 -4.92 -6.56 -7.65
CA ALA A 362 -5.71 -7.04 -8.78
C ALA A 362 -6.18 -5.88 -9.69
N VAL A 363 -6.59 -4.75 -9.10
CA VAL A 363 -6.91 -3.52 -9.83
C VAL A 363 -5.70 -2.96 -10.60
N ALA A 364 -4.51 -2.97 -10.00
CA ALA A 364 -3.26 -2.56 -10.63
C ALA A 364 -2.94 -3.40 -11.87
N ILE A 365 -3.09 -4.73 -11.76
CA ILE A 365 -2.94 -5.68 -12.87
C ILE A 365 -4.05 -5.48 -13.93
N GLY A 366 -5.24 -5.06 -13.51
CA GLY A 366 -6.44 -5.10 -14.35
C GLY A 366 -7.01 -6.50 -14.44
N LYS A 367 -7.13 -7.19 -13.29
CA LYS A 367 -7.68 -8.55 -13.20
C LYS A 367 -8.82 -8.57 -12.18
N GLU A 368 -9.95 -9.11 -12.61
CA GLU A 368 -11.06 -9.42 -11.71
C GLU A 368 -10.75 -10.68 -10.91
N ILE A 369 -11.05 -10.66 -9.62
CA ILE A 369 -10.85 -11.80 -8.72
C ILE A 369 -12.12 -12.15 -7.93
N ALA A 370 -12.24 -13.43 -7.58
CA ALA A 370 -13.38 -13.95 -6.84
C ALA A 370 -13.49 -13.33 -5.44
N ASN A 371 -14.71 -13.15 -4.95
CA ASN A 371 -14.91 -12.67 -3.58
C ASN A 371 -14.55 -13.73 -2.51
N ASP A 372 -14.65 -15.01 -2.87
CA ASP A 372 -14.21 -16.10 -2.00
C ASP A 372 -12.69 -16.14 -1.92
N MET A 373 -12.16 -16.14 -0.70
CA MET A 373 -10.72 -16.26 -0.46
C MET A 373 -10.26 -17.70 -0.71
N PRO A 374 -9.25 -17.91 -1.55
CA PRO A 374 -8.57 -19.19 -1.65
C PRO A 374 -7.84 -19.50 -0.34
N ALA A 375 -7.71 -20.78 -0.02
CA ALA A 375 -7.00 -21.23 1.18
C ALA A 375 -5.54 -20.73 1.20
N HIS A 376 -5.07 -20.35 2.38
CA HIS A 376 -3.72 -19.87 2.63
C HIS A 376 -3.29 -20.00 4.10
N CYS A 377 -2.02 -19.75 4.38
CA CYS A 377 -1.43 -19.93 5.72
C CYS A 377 -2.01 -19.01 6.82
N TYR A 378 -2.78 -17.98 6.46
CA TYR A 378 -3.42 -17.06 7.42
C TYR A 378 -4.94 -17.24 7.55
N ASP A 379 -5.54 -18.33 7.05
CA ASP A 379 -7.01 -18.50 6.97
C ASP A 379 -7.74 -18.19 8.28
N GLY A 380 -7.12 -18.55 9.41
CA GLY A 380 -7.68 -18.31 10.75
C GLY A 380 -8.04 -16.84 11.03
N TYR A 381 -7.32 -15.87 10.45
CA TYR A 381 -7.57 -14.44 10.61
C TYR A 381 -8.86 -13.97 9.91
N TYR A 382 -9.32 -14.70 8.89
CA TYR A 382 -10.42 -14.29 8.02
C TYR A 382 -11.75 -14.98 8.37
N ARG A 383 -11.78 -15.74 9.48
CA ARG A 383 -12.97 -16.44 9.94
C ARG A 383 -14.14 -15.48 10.22
N SER A 384 -13.87 -14.34 10.87
CA SER A 384 -14.91 -13.36 11.24
C SER A 384 -15.53 -12.65 10.04
N GLN A 385 -14.79 -12.52 8.93
CA GLN A 385 -15.27 -11.97 7.66
C GLN A 385 -15.84 -13.05 6.72
N GLY A 386 -16.01 -14.29 7.20
CA GLY A 386 -16.58 -15.38 6.43
C GLY A 386 -15.74 -15.79 5.22
N TYR A 387 -14.41 -15.62 5.29
CA TYR A 387 -13.46 -15.90 4.20
C TYR A 387 -13.80 -15.16 2.89
N LYS A 388 -14.39 -13.96 3.03
CA LYS A 388 -14.67 -13.07 1.90
C LYS A 388 -13.63 -11.97 1.81
N LEU A 389 -13.11 -11.73 0.60
CA LEU A 389 -12.20 -10.62 0.30
C LEU A 389 -12.87 -9.29 0.58
N ARG A 390 -14.04 -9.05 -0.02
CA ARG A 390 -14.87 -7.86 0.21
C ARG A 390 -15.84 -8.16 1.36
N TYR A 391 -15.50 -7.66 2.53
CA TYR A 391 -16.31 -7.74 3.74
C TYR A 391 -17.32 -6.58 3.81
N PRO A 392 -18.48 -6.74 4.50
CA PRO A 392 -19.47 -5.69 4.58
C PRO A 392 -19.00 -4.54 5.49
N VAL A 393 -19.30 -3.30 5.08
CA VAL A 393 -19.10 -2.10 5.91
C VAL A 393 -20.09 -2.02 7.06
N ASP A 394 -19.74 -1.28 8.12
CA ASP A 394 -20.65 -0.99 9.22
C ASP A 394 -21.79 -0.06 8.79
N LYS A 395 -23.00 -0.61 8.68
CA LYS A 395 -24.20 0.13 8.29
C LYS A 395 -24.75 1.04 9.39
N ASN A 396 -24.31 0.85 10.64
CA ASN A 396 -24.77 1.62 11.79
C ASN A 396 -23.86 2.81 12.09
N LEU A 397 -22.68 2.87 11.46
CA LEU A 397 -21.77 4.00 11.61
C LEU A 397 -22.41 5.25 11.00
N LYS A 398 -22.68 6.25 11.83
CA LYS A 398 -23.26 7.52 11.41
C LYS A 398 -22.27 8.29 10.53
N ASN A 399 -22.71 8.67 9.33
CA ASN A 399 -21.95 9.56 8.46
C ASN A 399 -22.20 11.04 8.84
N ASP A 400 -21.18 11.71 9.40
CA ASP A 400 -21.25 13.13 9.77
C ASP A 400 -20.99 14.09 8.58
N ASN A 401 -20.71 13.54 7.40
CA ASN A 401 -20.46 14.27 6.16
C ASN A 401 -21.77 14.48 5.38
N THR A 402 -22.56 15.48 5.78
CA THR A 402 -23.77 15.84 5.04
C THR A 402 -23.47 16.21 3.59
N ASP A 403 -24.44 16.05 2.69
CA ASP A 403 -24.30 16.44 1.27
C ASP A 403 -23.86 17.91 1.10
N THR A 404 -24.36 18.79 1.95
CA THR A 404 -23.95 20.20 1.99
C THR A 404 -22.49 20.36 2.37
N TYR A 405 -21.99 19.59 3.35
CA TYR A 405 -20.59 19.61 3.74
C TYR A 405 -19.70 19.09 2.62
N VAL A 406 -20.02 17.92 2.04
CA VAL A 406 -19.30 17.34 0.90
C VAL A 406 -19.23 18.31 -0.28
N THR A 407 -20.36 18.91 -0.64
CA THR A 407 -20.43 19.87 -1.75
C THR A 407 -19.62 21.13 -1.45
N ARG A 408 -19.71 21.67 -0.23
CA ARG A 408 -18.96 22.86 0.17
C ARG A 408 -17.45 22.61 0.17
N THR A 409 -16.99 21.49 0.73
CA THR A 409 -15.58 21.10 0.74
C THR A 409 -15.07 20.95 -0.69
N LYS A 410 -15.77 20.21 -1.54
CA LYS A 410 -15.44 20.08 -2.98
C LYS A 410 -15.29 21.43 -3.67
N CYS A 411 -16.30 22.31 -3.53
CA CYS A 411 -16.28 23.62 -4.19
C CYS A 411 -15.13 24.50 -3.68
N ALA A 412 -14.80 24.43 -2.39
CA ALA A 412 -13.69 25.19 -1.83
C ALA A 412 -12.32 24.67 -2.33
N VAL A 413 -12.14 23.34 -2.39
CA VAL A 413 -10.92 22.73 -2.96
C VAL A 413 -10.76 23.06 -4.44
N LEU A 414 -11.83 22.94 -5.24
CA LEU A 414 -11.80 23.28 -6.66
C LEU A 414 -11.52 24.78 -6.90
N ARG A 415 -11.96 25.67 -6.00
CA ARG A 415 -11.59 27.08 -6.04
C ARG A 415 -10.11 27.28 -5.80
N ASN A 416 -9.53 26.63 -4.78
CA ASN A 416 -8.08 26.69 -4.53
C ASN A 416 -7.29 26.20 -5.75
N LEU A 417 -7.73 25.12 -6.41
CA LEU A 417 -7.10 24.61 -7.63
C LEU A 417 -7.23 25.54 -8.83
N SER A 418 -8.28 26.38 -8.88
CA SER A 418 -8.45 27.36 -9.97
C SER A 418 -7.47 28.54 -9.90
N GLU A 419 -6.78 28.73 -8.77
CA GLU A 419 -5.73 29.73 -8.61
C GLU A 419 -4.39 29.29 -9.24
N LEU A 420 -4.25 28.00 -9.60
CA LEU A 420 -3.07 27.53 -10.32
C LEU A 420 -3.14 27.96 -11.78
N GLU A 421 -2.12 28.68 -12.25
CA GLU A 421 -1.84 28.76 -13.67
C GLU A 421 -1.54 27.36 -14.22
N ALA A 422 -2.11 27.02 -15.38
CA ALA A 422 -1.87 25.73 -16.01
C ALA A 422 -0.37 25.58 -16.36
N ALA A 423 0.28 24.58 -15.76
CA ALA A 423 1.63 24.11 -16.05
C ALA A 423 2.69 25.20 -16.40
N PRO A 424 3.15 26.02 -15.43
CA PRO A 424 4.28 26.93 -15.65
C PRO A 424 5.55 26.15 -16.03
N SER A 425 6.47 26.81 -16.75
CA SER A 425 7.77 26.20 -17.09
C SER A 425 8.56 25.92 -15.81
N VAL A 426 9.05 24.70 -15.67
CA VAL A 426 9.82 24.24 -14.50
C VAL A 426 11.27 23.98 -14.93
N GLU A 427 12.23 24.55 -14.21
CA GLU A 427 13.65 24.28 -14.42
C GLU A 427 14.00 22.84 -14.01
N PHE A 428 14.71 22.13 -14.88
CA PHE A 428 15.17 20.77 -14.62
C PHE A 428 16.40 20.81 -13.70
N LYS A 429 16.36 20.11 -12.57
CA LYS A 429 17.56 19.85 -11.76
C LYS A 429 18.07 18.46 -12.11
N GLU A 430 19.37 18.36 -12.42
CA GLU A 430 20.01 17.05 -12.57
C GLU A 430 19.83 16.23 -11.28
N PRO A 431 19.54 14.91 -11.38
CA PRO A 431 19.36 14.05 -10.22
C PRO A 431 20.60 14.07 -9.32
N ALA A 432 20.38 14.07 -8.00
CA ALA A 432 21.41 13.77 -7.03
C ALA A 432 21.68 12.26 -6.99
N GLY A 433 22.21 11.70 -8.09
CA GLY A 433 22.46 10.27 -8.22
C GLY A 433 22.95 9.93 -9.62
N GLY A 434 24.02 9.12 -9.71
CA GLY A 434 24.57 8.66 -10.99
C GLY A 434 23.56 7.88 -11.83
N SER A 435 23.90 7.57 -13.07
CA SER A 435 23.04 6.83 -14.00
C SER A 435 22.36 5.63 -13.31
N ILE A 436 21.02 5.56 -13.37
CA ILE A 436 20.27 4.40 -12.88
C ILE A 436 20.80 3.16 -13.62
N ASP A 437 21.48 2.27 -12.90
CA ASP A 437 21.84 0.96 -13.43
C ASP A 437 20.58 0.09 -13.50
N ALA A 438 19.90 0.15 -14.64
CA ALA A 438 18.69 -0.62 -14.89
C ALA A 438 18.93 -2.13 -14.73
N GLU A 439 20.12 -2.64 -15.08
CA GLU A 439 20.46 -4.06 -14.91
C GLU A 439 20.59 -4.46 -13.43
N ALA A 440 20.92 -3.52 -12.54
CA ALA A 440 20.87 -3.73 -11.08
C ALA A 440 19.44 -3.75 -10.51
N LEU A 441 18.44 -3.26 -11.27
CA LEU A 441 17.02 -3.30 -10.89
C LEU A 441 16.35 -4.64 -11.21
N PHE A 442 16.89 -5.40 -12.16
CA PHE A 442 16.30 -6.66 -12.65
C PHE A 442 17.02 -7.89 -12.11
N TYR A 443 16.22 -8.93 -11.84
CA TYR A 443 16.74 -10.25 -11.58
C TYR A 443 17.27 -10.89 -12.87
N ARG A 444 18.58 -11.10 -12.96
CA ARG A 444 19.16 -12.16 -13.80
C ARG A 444 19.51 -13.35 -12.91
N PRO A 445 18.85 -14.50 -13.04
CA PRO A 445 19.31 -15.70 -12.36
C PRO A 445 20.73 -15.99 -12.84
N ALA A 446 21.70 -16.04 -11.91
CA ALA A 446 22.92 -16.79 -12.19
C ALA A 446 22.49 -18.24 -12.53
N PRO A 447 23.15 -18.91 -13.50
CA PRO A 447 22.94 -20.33 -13.72
C PRO A 447 23.10 -21.05 -12.37
N ARG A 448 22.07 -21.80 -11.98
CA ARG A 448 21.91 -22.37 -10.63
C ARG A 448 23.17 -23.10 -10.17
N GLU A 449 23.75 -22.65 -9.07
CA GLU A 449 24.42 -23.52 -8.11
C GLU A 449 23.75 -23.30 -6.74
N ASP A 450 23.07 -24.35 -6.29
CA ASP A 450 22.49 -24.57 -4.97
C ASP A 450 21.23 -23.78 -4.55
N ASP A 451 20.07 -24.45 -4.74
CA ASP A 451 18.81 -24.19 -4.01
C ASP A 451 19.09 -24.10 -2.49
N ASP A 452 18.68 -23.00 -1.85
CA ASP A 452 18.70 -22.81 -0.39
C ASP A 452 18.15 -24.06 0.31
N PRO A 453 18.90 -24.71 1.23
CA PRO A 453 18.44 -25.86 2.00
C PRO A 453 17.08 -25.65 2.67
N MET A 454 16.77 -24.41 3.10
CA MET A 454 15.49 -24.06 3.72
C MET A 454 14.35 -23.92 2.71
N GLU A 455 14.65 -23.53 1.46
CA GLU A 455 13.66 -23.50 0.38
C GLU A 455 13.35 -24.93 -0.11
N ARG A 456 14.35 -25.81 -0.12
CA ARG A 456 14.17 -27.27 -0.30
C ARG A 456 13.32 -27.88 0.83
N LEU A 457 13.56 -27.48 2.08
CA LEU A 457 12.78 -27.96 3.22
C LEU A 457 11.33 -27.46 3.16
N HIS A 458 11.10 -26.18 2.85
CA HIS A 458 9.75 -25.63 2.67
C HIS A 458 8.99 -26.32 1.53
N ARG A 459 9.67 -26.59 0.40
CA ARG A 459 9.06 -27.33 -0.72
C ARG A 459 8.72 -28.76 -0.32
N ARG A 460 9.62 -29.47 0.38
CA ARG A 460 9.36 -30.84 0.88
C ARG A 460 8.30 -30.90 1.98
N CYS A 461 8.21 -29.90 2.85
CA CYS A 461 7.16 -29.83 3.88
C CYS A 461 5.81 -29.49 3.26
N GLY A 462 5.77 -28.52 2.34
CA GLY A 462 4.54 -28.18 1.59
C GLY A 462 4.05 -29.35 0.72
N GLU A 463 4.94 -30.05 0.03
CA GLU A 463 4.60 -31.26 -0.73
C GLU A 463 4.17 -32.42 0.17
N MET A 464 4.74 -32.58 1.37
CA MET A 464 4.29 -33.60 2.33
C MET A 464 2.91 -33.29 2.91
N GLU A 465 2.63 -32.03 3.24
CA GLU A 465 1.33 -31.60 3.74
C GLU A 465 0.25 -31.67 2.66
N GLU A 466 0.55 -31.26 1.43
CA GLU A 466 -0.37 -31.35 0.29
C GLU A 466 -0.67 -32.81 -0.06
N ARG A 467 0.33 -33.68 -0.06
CA ARG A 467 0.14 -35.12 -0.31
C ARG A 467 -0.61 -35.80 0.83
N GLY A 468 -0.38 -35.38 2.07
CA GLY A 468 -1.14 -35.83 3.25
C GLY A 468 -2.61 -35.41 3.19
N PHE A 469 -2.86 -34.14 2.85
CA PHE A 469 -4.20 -33.57 2.68
C PHE A 469 -4.97 -34.23 1.52
N LEU A 470 -4.32 -34.44 0.37
CA LEU A 470 -4.92 -35.15 -0.77
C LEU A 470 -5.21 -36.63 -0.44
N MET A 471 -4.34 -37.29 0.34
CA MET A 471 -4.61 -38.65 0.82
C MET A 471 -5.80 -38.71 1.77
N GLU A 472 -5.94 -37.73 2.66
CA GLU A 472 -7.04 -37.67 3.62
C GLU A 472 -8.38 -37.34 2.93
N LEU A 473 -8.38 -36.44 1.95
CA LEU A 473 -9.51 -36.18 1.06
C LEU A 473 -9.92 -37.42 0.25
N GLY A 474 -8.95 -38.15 -0.30
CA GLY A 474 -9.20 -39.38 -1.04
C GLY A 474 -9.81 -40.48 -0.15
N LYS A 475 -9.33 -40.64 1.08
CA LYS A 475 -9.91 -41.58 2.07
C LYS A 475 -11.34 -41.19 2.44
N ARG A 476 -11.61 -39.91 2.74
CA ARG A 476 -12.96 -39.44 3.07
C ARG A 476 -13.95 -39.63 1.91
N GLN A 477 -13.53 -39.43 0.66
CA GLN A 477 -14.39 -39.72 -0.50
C GLN A 477 -14.65 -41.22 -0.71
N LEU A 478 -13.66 -42.07 -0.42
CA LEU A 478 -13.82 -43.53 -0.47
C LEU A 478 -14.70 -44.09 0.66
N ASP A 479 -14.64 -43.51 1.85
CA ASP A 479 -15.47 -43.90 2.99
C ASP A 479 -16.93 -43.46 2.79
N LEU A 480 -17.15 -42.24 2.27
CA LEU A 480 -18.50 -41.77 1.89
C LEU A 480 -19.11 -42.62 0.76
N ALA A 481 -18.31 -43.06 -0.21
CA ALA A 481 -18.78 -43.94 -1.30
C ALA A 481 -19.06 -45.39 -0.85
N LYS A 482 -18.56 -45.81 0.32
CA LYS A 482 -18.87 -47.10 0.94
C LYS A 482 -20.15 -47.03 1.79
N ASP A 483 -20.34 -45.94 2.53
CA ASP A 483 -21.55 -45.74 3.34
C ASP A 483 -22.83 -45.60 2.50
N ASP A 484 -22.73 -45.04 1.29
CA ASP A 484 -23.85 -44.97 0.33
C ASP A 484 -24.17 -46.32 -0.35
N ARG A 485 -23.28 -47.32 -0.26
CA ARG A 485 -23.54 -48.68 -0.76
C ARG A 485 -24.06 -49.64 0.31
N GLU A 486 -23.87 -49.32 1.59
CA GLU A 486 -24.30 -50.17 2.72
C GLU A 486 -25.62 -49.73 3.37
N SER A 487 -26.17 -48.56 3.01
CA SER A 487 -27.42 -48.02 3.57
C SER A 487 -28.69 -48.30 2.71
N GLY A 488 -28.68 -49.39 1.94
CA GLY A 488 -29.86 -49.92 1.25
C GLY A 488 -30.38 -51.22 1.89
N GLY A 489 -31.12 -51.14 3.01
CA GLY A 489 -31.74 -52.34 3.58
C GLY A 489 -32.46 -52.20 4.93
N HIS A 490 -33.79 -52.26 4.86
CA HIS A 490 -34.75 -52.76 5.85
C HIS A 490 -35.31 -51.90 7.01
N HIS A 491 -36.65 -51.98 7.07
CA HIS A 491 -37.60 -51.51 8.07
C HIS A 491 -37.44 -52.17 9.44
N HIS A 492 -37.68 -51.42 10.54
CA HIS A 492 -38.87 -51.58 11.40
C HIS A 492 -38.95 -50.56 12.55
N ALA A 493 -40.18 -50.35 13.02
CA ALA A 493 -40.66 -49.35 13.95
C ALA A 493 -40.35 -49.63 15.44
N HIS A 494 -40.22 -48.57 16.26
CA HIS A 494 -41.05 -48.32 17.46
C HIS A 494 -40.75 -46.96 18.14
N ARG A 495 -41.77 -46.48 18.87
CA ARG A 495 -42.02 -45.14 19.45
C ARG A 495 -41.46 -44.99 20.91
N PRO A 496 -41.64 -43.85 21.64
CA PRO A 496 -40.51 -43.12 22.29
C PRO A 496 -40.62 -42.90 23.84
N GLU A 497 -39.63 -42.12 24.36
CA GLU A 497 -39.61 -41.24 25.58
C GLU A 497 -39.15 -41.78 26.96
N PRO A 498 -38.72 -40.94 27.96
CA PRO A 498 -38.01 -39.62 27.93
C PRO A 498 -37.00 -39.30 29.11
N VAL A 499 -36.49 -38.04 29.13
CA VAL A 499 -35.90 -37.19 30.24
C VAL A 499 -34.44 -37.50 30.70
N LYS A 500 -33.49 -36.53 30.84
CA LYS A 500 -33.48 -35.36 31.75
C LYS A 500 -32.49 -34.24 31.36
N LYS A 501 -32.96 -33.00 31.52
CA LYS A 501 -32.23 -31.72 31.53
C LYS A 501 -31.36 -31.57 32.78
N HIS A 502 -30.21 -30.90 32.66
CA HIS A 502 -29.62 -30.09 33.74
C HIS A 502 -29.17 -28.71 33.22
N ARG A 503 -29.48 -27.69 34.03
CA ARG A 503 -29.25 -26.24 33.88
C ARG A 503 -28.17 -25.81 34.86
N SER A 504 -27.34 -24.84 34.46
CA SER A 504 -26.87 -23.68 35.26
C SER A 504 -25.80 -22.95 34.40
N GLY A 505 -25.59 -21.64 34.43
CA GLY A 505 -26.20 -20.49 35.12
C GLY A 505 -25.48 -19.24 34.60
N LYS A 506 -26.22 -18.17 34.29
CA LYS A 506 -25.69 -16.87 33.85
C LYS A 506 -25.31 -16.03 35.08
N LEU A 507 -24.18 -15.34 35.01
CA LEU A 507 -23.80 -14.27 35.94
C LEU A 507 -23.94 -12.92 35.21
N HIS A 508 -24.81 -12.07 35.76
CA HIS A 508 -24.90 -10.63 35.48
C HIS A 508 -24.01 -9.90 36.50
N MET A 509 -23.33 -8.84 36.08
CA MET A 509 -22.78 -7.83 37.00
C MET A 509 -23.17 -6.44 36.51
N GLU A 510 -23.83 -5.70 37.40
CA GLU A 510 -24.20 -4.29 37.28
C GLU A 510 -23.00 -3.39 37.63
N TYR A 511 -22.91 -2.21 37.00
CA TYR A 511 -22.00 -1.14 37.37
C TYR A 511 -22.79 -0.01 38.02
N HIS A 512 -22.43 0.32 39.27
CA HIS A 512 -22.84 1.54 39.95
C HIS A 512 -21.85 2.67 39.62
N ALA A 513 -22.42 3.82 39.24
CA ALA A 513 -21.71 5.09 39.13
C ALA A 513 -21.64 5.77 40.51
N HIS A 514 -20.47 6.31 40.84
CA HIS A 514 -20.31 7.30 41.91
C HIS A 514 -19.57 8.51 41.35
N ASP A 515 -20.24 9.65 41.45
CA ASP A 515 -19.71 11.00 41.29
C ASP A 515 -18.61 11.29 42.31
N HIS A 516 -17.60 12.07 41.93
CA HIS A 516 -16.99 13.07 42.81
C HIS A 516 -16.30 14.18 42.00
N GLU A 517 -16.75 15.41 42.25
CA GLU A 517 -16.08 16.68 41.95
C GLU A 517 -14.80 16.83 42.80
N PHE A 518 -13.69 17.25 42.17
CA PHE A 518 -12.95 18.49 42.45
C PHE A 518 -11.77 18.67 41.48
#